data_AF-A0A9D4T1F2-F1
#
_entry.id   AF-A0A9D4T1F2-F1
#
_cell.length_a   1.000
_cell.length_b   1.000
_cell.length_c   1.000
_cell.angle_alpha   90.00
_cell.angle_beta   90.00
_cell.angle_gamma   90.00
#
_symmetry.space_group_name_H-M   'P 1'
#
loop_
_entity.id
_entity.type
_entity.pdbx_description
1 polymer ?
#
loop_
_entity_poly.entity_id
_entity_poly.type
_entity_poly.pdbx_seq_one_letter_code
_entity_poly.pdbx_strand_id
1 'polypeptide(L)'
;MVHCVIVGCNSYSQSKAKKLKTDTKDYSFFKIPKVRLHECGKAKELSERRRREWLSRVNRRGIQEANADNYFVCSRHFVSGRPSHLFDDCNPDWAPSMSLGYGFSSPNESRYHRRKERSQRTGDGVLHHADEPGDSDEPDPMRDSPTHNAEIEPTPLALGTRI
;
A
#
# COMPACT_ATOMS: atom_id res chain seq x y z
N MET A 1 -3.34 8.29 -12.56
CA MET A 1 -4.30 7.19 -12.27
C MET A 1 -4.82 7.41 -10.85
N VAL A 2 -6.13 7.45 -10.65
CA VAL A 2 -6.77 7.66 -9.34
C VAL A 2 -7.10 6.29 -8.74
N HIS A 3 -6.77 6.08 -7.47
CA HIS A 3 -7.09 4.86 -6.73
C HIS A 3 -8.14 5.15 -5.65
N CYS A 4 -9.02 4.19 -5.41
CA CYS A 4 -9.91 4.26 -4.27
C CYS A 4 -9.13 4.11 -2.96
N VAL A 5 -9.45 4.96 -1.99
CA VAL A 5 -8.77 5.01 -0.70
C VAL A 5 -9.25 3.96 0.30
N ILE A 6 -10.49 3.47 0.14
CA ILE A 6 -11.13 2.51 1.05
C ILE A 6 -10.33 1.21 1.13
N VAL A 7 -10.19 0.68 2.34
CA VAL A 7 -9.40 -0.52 2.60
C VAL A 7 -9.96 -1.71 1.82
N GLY A 8 -9.08 -2.43 1.11
CA GLY A 8 -9.47 -3.60 0.32
C GLY A 8 -10.18 -3.28 -1.00
N CYS A 9 -10.45 -2.01 -1.30
CA CYS A 9 -10.97 -1.61 -2.61
C CYS A 9 -9.84 -1.51 -3.64
N ASN A 10 -9.95 -2.25 -4.73
CA ASN A 10 -8.97 -2.24 -5.82
C ASN A 10 -9.48 -1.48 -7.06
N SER A 11 -10.52 -0.66 -6.92
CA SER A 11 -11.04 0.19 -7.99
C SER A 11 -10.06 1.33 -8.28
N TYR A 12 -9.78 1.57 -9.56
CA TYR A 12 -8.93 2.65 -10.03
C TYR A 12 -9.48 3.24 -11.34
N SER A 13 -9.16 4.50 -11.62
CA SER A 13 -9.55 5.15 -12.87
C SER A 13 -8.81 4.50 -14.04
N GLN A 14 -9.53 4.01 -15.03
CA GLN A 14 -8.92 3.44 -16.22
C GLN A 14 -8.64 4.49 -17.29
N SER A 15 -7.60 4.27 -18.10
CA SER A 15 -7.44 5.03 -19.33
C SER A 15 -8.51 4.62 -20.35
N LYS A 16 -8.88 5.53 -21.26
CA LYS A 16 -9.84 5.24 -22.33
C LYS A 16 -9.43 4.01 -23.15
N ALA A 17 -8.15 3.86 -23.45
CA ALA A 17 -7.63 2.72 -24.19
C ALA A 17 -7.84 1.37 -23.47
N LYS A 18 -7.70 1.34 -22.13
CA LYS A 18 -7.94 0.12 -21.35
C LYS A 18 -9.43 -0.17 -21.18
N LYS A 19 -10.24 0.88 -21.06
CA LYS A 19 -11.70 0.80 -21.01
C LYS A 19 -12.28 0.19 -22.28
N LEU A 20 -11.74 0.53 -23.46
CA LEU A 20 -12.18 -0.07 -24.73
C LEU A 20 -11.80 -1.56 -24.85
N LYS A 21 -10.73 -1.99 -24.18
CA LYS A 21 -10.20 -3.37 -24.25
C LYS A 21 -10.76 -4.32 -23.19
N THR A 22 -11.37 -3.80 -22.12
CA THR A 22 -11.81 -4.61 -20.98
C THR A 22 -13.25 -4.29 -20.62
N ASP A 23 -14.07 -5.32 -20.46
CA ASP A 23 -15.47 -5.18 -19.98
C ASP A 23 -15.51 -5.03 -18.45
N THR A 24 -14.81 -4.02 -17.94
CA THR A 24 -14.74 -3.75 -16.51
C THR A 24 -15.69 -2.63 -16.13
N LYS A 25 -16.39 -2.78 -15.01
CA LYS A 25 -17.31 -1.76 -14.48
C LYS A 25 -16.57 -0.43 -14.30
N ASP A 26 -17.15 0.62 -14.89
CA ASP A 26 -16.67 1.98 -14.72
C ASP A 26 -17.17 2.57 -13.40
N TYR A 27 -16.28 3.22 -12.67
CA TYR A 27 -16.61 3.84 -11.39
C TYR A 27 -16.24 5.32 -11.44
N SER A 28 -17.16 6.19 -11.03
CA SER A 28 -16.83 7.58 -10.70
C SER A 28 -16.01 7.64 -9.42
N PHE A 29 -15.11 8.63 -9.32
CA PHE A 29 -14.25 8.85 -8.16
C PHE A 29 -14.55 10.22 -7.56
N PHE A 30 -14.83 10.26 -6.27
CA PHE A 30 -15.19 11.47 -5.53
C PHE A 30 -14.09 11.81 -4.54
N LYS A 31 -13.64 13.07 -4.55
CA LYS A 31 -12.61 13.57 -3.63
C LYS A 31 -13.19 13.69 -2.22
N ILE A 32 -12.36 13.49 -1.20
CA ILE A 32 -12.75 13.77 0.19
C ILE A 32 -13.19 15.25 0.30
N PRO A 33 -14.37 15.56 0.88
CA PRO A 33 -14.90 16.92 0.96
C PRO A 33 -13.94 17.88 1.66
N LYS A 34 -13.75 19.06 1.09
CA LYS A 34 -13.04 20.17 1.72
C LYS A 34 -13.94 20.91 2.69
N VAL A 35 -13.34 21.50 3.71
CA VAL A 35 -14.04 22.44 4.58
C VAL A 35 -14.28 23.75 3.83
N ARG A 36 -15.52 24.24 3.87
CA ARG A 36 -15.95 25.50 3.24
C ARG A 36 -15.79 26.65 4.22
N LEU A 37 -14.57 27.19 4.31
CA LEU A 37 -14.21 28.21 5.31
C LEU A 37 -14.83 29.59 5.07
N HIS A 38 -15.13 29.93 3.81
CA HIS A 38 -15.58 31.28 3.40
C HIS A 38 -17.09 31.36 3.12
N GLU A 39 -17.84 30.31 3.45
CA GLU A 39 -19.30 30.29 3.33
C GLU A 39 -19.97 30.67 4.67
N CYS A 40 -21.31 30.60 4.72
CA CYS A 40 -22.04 30.87 5.96
C CYS A 40 -21.67 29.86 7.07
N GLY A 41 -21.87 30.26 8.34
CA GLY A 41 -21.50 29.44 9.50
C GLY A 41 -22.04 28.00 9.45
N LYS A 42 -23.30 27.83 9.03
CA LYS A 42 -23.92 26.51 8.86
C LYS A 42 -23.22 25.66 7.80
N ALA A 43 -22.84 26.24 6.66
CA ALA A 43 -22.15 25.52 5.60
C ALA A 43 -20.75 25.07 6.05
N LYS A 44 -20.03 25.94 6.78
CA LYS A 44 -18.74 25.62 7.38
C LYS A 44 -18.87 24.42 8.33
N GLU A 45 -19.77 24.51 9.31
CA GLU A 45 -20.02 23.45 10.30
C GLU A 45 -20.37 22.11 9.65
N LEU A 46 -21.32 22.12 8.69
CA LEU A 46 -21.71 20.91 7.97
C LEU A 46 -20.54 20.33 7.17
N SER A 47 -19.71 21.17 6.55
CA SER A 47 -18.56 20.70 5.76
C SER A 47 -17.46 20.10 6.63
N GLU A 48 -17.21 20.66 7.82
CA GLU A 48 -16.29 20.11 8.81
C GLU A 48 -16.78 18.75 9.31
N ARG A 49 -18.07 18.68 9.69
CA ARG A 49 -18.70 17.43 10.12
C ARG A 49 -18.63 16.37 9.01
N ARG A 50 -18.91 16.76 7.77
CA ARG A 50 -18.87 15.85 6.63
C ARG A 50 -17.47 15.30 6.39
N ARG A 51 -16.46 16.18 6.43
CA ARG A 51 -15.07 15.77 6.25
C ARG A 51 -14.63 14.81 7.35
N ARG A 52 -14.97 15.09 8.61
CA ARG A 52 -14.66 14.21 9.74
C ARG A 52 -15.33 12.85 9.62
N GLU A 53 -16.61 12.83 9.24
CA GLU A 53 -17.35 11.59 9.00
C GLU A 53 -16.69 10.79 7.87
N TRP A 54 -16.34 11.41 6.74
CA TRP A 54 -15.63 10.72 5.67
C TRP A 54 -14.30 10.12 6.12
N LEU A 55 -13.50 10.85 6.90
CA LEU A 55 -12.23 10.34 7.41
C LEU A 55 -12.44 9.18 8.39
N SER A 56 -13.43 9.27 9.25
CA SER A 56 -13.86 8.18 10.14
C SER A 56 -14.28 6.93 9.35
N ARG A 57 -15.05 7.11 8.27
CA ARG A 57 -15.48 6.04 7.35
C ARG A 57 -14.40 5.53 6.41
N VAL A 58 -13.23 6.17 6.34
CA VAL A 58 -12.07 5.67 5.59
C VAL A 58 -11.15 4.90 6.52
N ASN A 59 -11.02 5.34 7.77
CA ASN A 59 -10.29 4.66 8.87
C ASN A 59 -8.96 4.02 8.44
N ARG A 60 -8.18 4.75 7.64
CA ARG A 60 -6.92 4.24 7.09
C ARG A 60 -5.75 4.96 7.74
N ARG A 61 -4.80 4.18 8.26
CA ARG A 61 -3.54 4.69 8.81
C ARG A 61 -2.80 5.52 7.76
N GLY A 62 -2.28 6.68 8.16
CA GLY A 62 -1.53 7.62 7.31
C GLY A 62 -2.40 8.67 6.60
N ILE A 63 -3.73 8.59 6.71
CA ILE A 63 -4.62 9.64 6.20
C ILE A 63 -5.01 10.55 7.36
N GLN A 64 -4.67 11.82 7.22
CA GLN A 64 -4.94 12.87 8.19
C GLN A 64 -5.64 14.03 7.48
N GLU A 65 -6.20 14.96 8.25
CA GLU A 65 -6.92 16.12 7.69
C GLU A 65 -6.06 16.93 6.71
N ALA A 66 -4.75 17.05 6.97
CA ALA A 66 -3.81 17.81 6.14
C ALA A 66 -3.59 17.21 4.74
N ASN A 67 -3.63 15.87 4.59
CA ASN A 67 -3.36 15.21 3.31
C ASN A 67 -4.61 14.61 2.65
N ALA A 68 -5.77 14.68 3.31
CA ALA A 68 -7.03 14.10 2.86
C ALA A 68 -7.49 14.58 1.46
N ASP A 69 -7.08 15.78 1.05
CA ASP A 69 -7.44 16.42 -0.22
C ASP A 69 -6.97 15.67 -1.48
N ASN A 70 -6.01 14.76 -1.32
CA ASN A 70 -5.43 13.98 -2.41
C ASN A 70 -6.07 12.60 -2.59
N TYR A 71 -7.00 12.23 -1.71
CA TYR A 71 -7.62 10.91 -1.71
C TYR A 71 -9.02 10.93 -2.32
N PHE A 72 -9.40 9.78 -2.86
CA PHE A 72 -10.65 9.59 -3.60
C PHE A 72 -11.36 8.31 -3.16
N VAL A 73 -12.69 8.37 -3.11
CA VAL A 73 -13.59 7.25 -2.86
C VAL A 73 -14.35 6.95 -4.15
N CYS A 74 -14.46 5.69 -4.55
CA CYS A 74 -15.22 5.33 -5.75
C CYS A 74 -16.72 5.21 -5.45
N SER A 75 -17.53 5.38 -6.49
CA SER A 75 -19.01 5.30 -6.47
C SER A 75 -19.57 4.06 -5.78
N ARG A 76 -18.86 2.92 -5.81
CA ARG A 76 -19.28 1.67 -5.14
C ARG A 76 -19.56 1.83 -3.64
N HIS A 77 -18.97 2.83 -2.99
CA HIS A 77 -19.12 3.03 -1.54
C HIS A 77 -20.34 3.87 -1.15
N PHE A 78 -21.17 4.23 -2.13
CA PHE A 78 -22.43 4.96 -1.97
C PHE A 78 -23.57 4.12 -2.54
N VAL A 79 -24.72 4.14 -1.89
CA VAL A 79 -25.96 3.46 -2.29
C VAL A 79 -26.42 3.97 -3.65
N SER A 80 -26.51 5.29 -3.85
CA SER A 80 -26.85 5.92 -5.13
C SER A 80 -25.68 6.04 -6.11
N GLY A 81 -24.50 5.53 -5.75
CA GLY A 81 -23.28 5.65 -6.54
C GLY A 81 -22.63 7.03 -6.49
N ARG A 82 -23.13 7.96 -5.68
CA ARG A 82 -22.55 9.30 -5.50
C ARG A 82 -22.81 9.84 -4.09
N PRO A 83 -21.98 10.76 -3.60
CA PRO A 83 -22.24 11.42 -2.32
C PRO A 83 -23.43 12.40 -2.43
N SER A 84 -24.25 12.48 -1.37
CA SER A 84 -25.41 13.39 -1.32
C SER A 84 -25.00 14.87 -1.22
N HIS A 85 -25.98 15.77 -1.23
CA HIS A 85 -25.72 17.20 -1.06
C HIS A 85 -25.23 17.53 0.36
N LEU A 86 -24.46 18.62 0.52
CA LEU A 86 -23.87 18.99 1.82
C LEU A 86 -24.92 19.17 2.92
N PHE A 87 -26.06 19.77 2.58
CA PHE A 87 -27.15 20.08 3.50
C PHE A 87 -28.13 18.92 3.72
N ASP A 88 -27.95 17.81 3.01
CA ASP A 88 -28.78 16.60 3.13
C ASP A 88 -28.04 15.57 3.99
N ASP A 89 -27.88 15.91 5.28
CA ASP A 89 -27.00 15.19 6.20
C ASP A 89 -27.59 13.94 6.85
N CYS A 90 -28.90 13.77 6.72
CA CYS A 90 -29.60 12.55 7.10
C CYS A 90 -29.53 11.47 6.01
N ASN A 91 -29.01 11.82 4.82
CA ASN A 91 -28.92 10.89 3.70
C ASN A 91 -27.87 9.79 3.96
N PRO A 92 -28.17 8.52 3.68
CA PRO A 92 -27.19 7.42 3.81
C PRO A 92 -25.94 7.59 2.93
N ASP A 93 -26.03 8.38 1.87
CA ASP A 93 -24.92 8.72 0.96
C ASP A 93 -24.21 10.03 1.34
N TRP A 94 -24.52 10.62 2.48
CA TRP A 94 -23.82 11.82 2.95
C TRP A 94 -22.32 11.55 3.19
N ALA A 95 -22.01 10.33 3.62
CA ALA A 95 -20.67 9.76 3.75
C ALA A 95 -20.64 8.33 3.22
N PRO A 96 -19.46 7.80 2.83
CA PRO A 96 -19.37 6.42 2.37
C PRO A 96 -19.83 5.45 3.47
N SER A 97 -20.72 4.54 3.10
CA SER A 97 -21.37 3.61 4.03
C SER A 97 -21.25 2.16 3.56
N MET A 98 -21.07 1.94 2.26
CA MET A 98 -21.03 0.60 1.68
C MET A 98 -19.60 0.03 1.61
N SER A 99 -19.44 -1.24 1.99
CA SER A 99 -18.22 -2.03 1.75
C SER A 99 -16.91 -1.36 2.22
N LEU A 100 -16.83 -0.92 3.48
CA LEU A 100 -15.69 -0.15 4.00
C LEU A 100 -14.43 -1.00 4.25
N GLY A 101 -14.51 -2.32 4.16
CA GLY A 101 -13.36 -3.23 4.24
C GLY A 101 -12.91 -3.60 5.65
N TYR A 102 -13.59 -3.08 6.67
CA TYR A 102 -13.43 -3.45 8.09
C TYR A 102 -14.81 -3.67 8.70
N GLY A 103 -15.33 -4.88 8.47
CA GLY A 103 -16.48 -5.47 9.15
C GLY A 103 -16.15 -6.93 9.44
N PHE A 104 -16.78 -7.53 10.45
CA PHE A 104 -16.46 -8.84 11.06
C PHE A 104 -16.22 -9.98 10.06
N SER A 105 -15.05 -10.03 9.45
CA SER A 105 -14.42 -11.23 8.94
C SER A 105 -12.91 -11.01 8.89
N SER A 106 -12.21 -11.99 9.45
CA SER A 106 -10.75 -12.06 9.57
C SER A 106 -10.04 -11.61 8.28
N PRO A 107 -9.14 -10.62 8.34
CA PRO A 107 -8.28 -10.32 7.22
C PRO A 107 -7.24 -11.43 7.03
N ASN A 108 -7.05 -11.79 5.75
CA ASN A 108 -5.74 -11.92 5.11
C ASN A 108 -5.21 -13.32 4.80
N GLU A 109 -5.89 -14.41 5.11
CA GLU A 109 -5.40 -15.76 4.75
C GLU A 109 -5.23 -15.91 3.23
N SER A 110 -6.23 -15.53 2.45
CA SER A 110 -6.17 -15.57 0.98
C SER A 110 -5.11 -14.65 0.35
N ARG A 111 -4.78 -13.51 0.98
CA ARG A 111 -3.67 -12.64 0.54
C ARG A 111 -2.31 -13.19 0.95
N TYR A 112 -2.22 -13.78 2.14
CA TYR A 112 -1.02 -14.47 2.61
C TYR A 112 -0.68 -15.66 1.70
N HIS A 113 -1.66 -16.51 1.39
CA HIS A 113 -1.47 -17.63 0.45
C HIS A 113 -1.00 -17.16 -0.92
N ARG A 114 -1.66 -16.15 -1.50
CA ARG A 114 -1.25 -15.61 -2.81
C ARG A 114 0.16 -15.01 -2.80
N ARG A 115 0.59 -14.40 -1.69
CA ARG A 115 1.97 -13.92 -1.52
C ARG A 115 2.96 -15.09 -1.43
N LYS A 116 2.63 -16.10 -0.64
CA LYS A 116 3.43 -17.32 -0.46
C LYS A 116 3.63 -18.05 -1.78
N GLU A 117 2.56 -18.25 -2.56
CA GLU A 117 2.61 -18.86 -3.89
C GLU A 117 3.51 -18.07 -4.86
N ARG A 118 3.45 -16.73 -4.83
CA ARG A 118 4.31 -15.90 -5.68
C ARG A 118 5.79 -16.03 -5.29
N SER A 119 6.09 -16.07 -3.99
CA SER A 119 7.46 -16.24 -3.50
C SER A 119 8.04 -17.62 -3.83
N GLN A 120 7.21 -18.66 -3.83
CA GLN A 120 7.62 -20.02 -4.22
C GLN A 120 7.98 -20.10 -5.71
N ARG A 121 7.19 -19.49 -6.59
CA ARG A 121 7.46 -19.49 -8.05
C ARG A 121 8.74 -18.76 -8.46
N THR A 122 9.25 -17.86 -7.62
CA THR A 122 10.51 -17.13 -7.87
C THR A 122 11.74 -17.81 -7.25
N GLY A 123 11.56 -18.89 -6.48
CA GLY A 123 12.64 -19.61 -5.80
C GLY A 123 13.24 -20.79 -6.60
N ASP A 124 12.53 -21.32 -7.60
CA ASP A 124 12.94 -22.52 -8.37
C ASP A 124 13.85 -22.20 -9.57
N GLY A 125 14.80 -21.27 -9.39
CA GLY A 125 15.64 -20.74 -10.47
C GLY A 125 17.14 -20.78 -10.24
N VAL A 126 17.64 -21.46 -9.22
CA VAL A 126 19.09 -21.70 -9.03
C VAL A 126 19.28 -23.15 -8.60
N LEU A 127 19.39 -24.06 -9.58
CA LEU A 127 19.97 -25.38 -9.34
C LEU A 127 21.48 -25.29 -9.53
N HIS A 128 22.18 -25.80 -8.52
CA HIS A 128 23.61 -25.97 -8.44
C HIS A 128 24.19 -26.78 -9.61
N HIS A 129 25.34 -26.37 -10.13
CA HIS A 129 26.27 -27.32 -10.74
C HIS A 129 27.00 -28.04 -9.60
N ALA A 130 26.71 -29.33 -9.46
CA ALA A 130 27.35 -30.23 -8.52
C ALA A 130 28.73 -30.70 -9.03
N ASP A 131 29.61 -30.94 -8.08
CA ASP A 131 30.93 -31.54 -8.19
C ASP A 131 30.95 -32.87 -8.97
N GLU A 132 32.01 -33.10 -9.74
CA GLU A 132 32.42 -34.40 -10.29
C GLU A 132 33.79 -34.76 -9.72
N PRO A 133 34.01 -35.99 -9.17
CA PRO A 133 35.28 -36.42 -8.61
C PRO A 133 36.13 -37.17 -9.65
N GLY A 134 37.43 -36.85 -9.73
CA GLY A 134 38.38 -37.59 -10.56
C GLY A 134 39.81 -37.36 -10.08
N ASP A 135 40.38 -38.40 -9.48
CA ASP A 135 41.72 -38.54 -8.90
C ASP A 135 42.72 -39.06 -9.95
N SER A 136 43.86 -38.39 -10.13
CA SER A 136 45.16 -39.00 -10.52
C SER A 136 46.29 -37.96 -10.70
N ASP A 137 47.28 -38.09 -9.82
CA ASP A 137 48.70 -37.68 -9.80
C ASP A 137 49.38 -37.02 -11.03
N GLU A 138 50.10 -35.90 -10.80
CA GLU A 138 51.58 -35.81 -10.94
C GLU A 138 52.13 -34.40 -10.55
N PRO A 139 53.44 -34.28 -10.19
CA PRO A 139 53.95 -33.24 -9.29
C PRO A 139 54.61 -32.00 -9.93
N ASP A 140 54.72 -31.00 -9.06
CA ASP A 140 55.25 -29.63 -9.17
C ASP A 140 56.69 -29.49 -9.72
N PRO A 141 57.03 -28.34 -10.34
CA PRO A 141 58.13 -27.57 -9.75
C PRO A 141 57.95 -26.04 -9.74
N MET A 142 57.91 -25.49 -8.52
CA MET A 142 58.82 -24.47 -7.97
C MET A 142 58.84 -23.03 -8.55
N ARG A 143 58.90 -22.08 -7.58
CA ARG A 143 59.34 -20.66 -7.60
C ARG A 143 58.24 -19.61 -7.87
N ASP A 144 58.15 -18.49 -7.17
CA ASP A 144 58.92 -17.90 -6.06
C ASP A 144 57.98 -16.91 -5.33
N SER A 145 58.14 -16.82 -4.00
CA SER A 145 57.55 -15.78 -3.15
C SER A 145 58.07 -14.38 -3.53
N PRO A 146 57.40 -13.26 -3.17
CA PRO A 146 57.61 -12.73 -1.81
C PRO A 146 56.37 -12.05 -1.16
N THR A 147 56.13 -12.46 0.09
CA THR A 147 55.88 -11.64 1.29
C THR A 147 55.39 -10.19 1.13
N HIS A 148 54.28 -9.85 1.81
CA HIS A 148 54.37 -8.97 2.99
C HIS A 148 53.11 -9.09 3.86
N ASN A 149 53.37 -9.24 5.16
CA ASN A 149 52.43 -9.37 6.27
C ASN A 149 51.64 -8.07 6.54
N ALA A 150 50.46 -8.20 7.14
CA ALA A 150 50.17 -7.58 8.44
C ALA A 150 48.74 -7.94 8.87
N GLU A 151 48.63 -8.93 9.75
CA GLU A 151 47.60 -8.95 10.79
C GLU A 151 47.55 -7.60 11.50
N ILE A 152 46.35 -7.08 11.82
CA ILE A 152 45.94 -6.76 13.20
C ILE A 152 44.39 -6.82 13.25
N GLU A 153 43.85 -7.90 13.82
CA GLU A 153 42.58 -7.91 14.57
C GLU A 153 42.86 -7.48 16.03
N PRO A 154 41.87 -7.39 16.93
CA PRO A 154 40.56 -6.73 16.88
C PRO A 154 40.45 -5.82 18.14
N THR A 155 39.23 -5.49 18.60
CA THR A 155 38.79 -5.20 20.00
C THR A 155 37.98 -3.91 20.23
N PRO A 156 37.04 -3.93 21.22
CA PRO A 156 35.68 -3.42 20.98
C PRO A 156 35.13 -2.50 22.11
N LEU A 157 33.82 -2.23 22.01
CA LEU A 157 32.84 -1.97 23.08
C LEU A 157 32.94 -0.72 23.99
N ALA A 158 31.84 0.04 23.98
CA ALA A 158 30.95 0.34 25.12
C ALA A 158 30.83 1.80 25.62
N LEU A 159 29.54 2.19 25.80
CA LEU A 159 28.95 3.05 26.84
C LEU A 159 29.46 4.51 26.92
N GLY A 160 28.67 5.56 27.04
CA GLY A 160 27.24 5.74 27.28
C GLY A 160 27.01 7.18 27.78
N THR A 161 25.73 7.53 27.95
CA THR A 161 25.22 8.55 28.90
C THR A 161 25.30 10.05 28.53
N ARG A 162 24.08 10.62 28.37
CA ARG A 162 23.52 11.89 28.90
C ARG A 162 24.43 13.14 28.95
N ILE A 163 23.91 14.27 28.43
CA ILE A 163 23.13 15.30 29.16
C ILE A 163 22.18 15.95 28.14
#